data_AF-A0A2E4KGG8-F1
#
_entry.id   AF-A0A2E4KGG8-F1
#
_cell.length_a   1.000
_cell.length_b   1.000
_cell.length_c   1.000
_cell.angle_alpha   90.00
_cell.angle_beta   90.00
_cell.angle_gamma   90.00
#
_symmetry.space_group_name_H-M   'P 1'
#
loop_
_entity.id
_entity.type
_entity.pdbx_description
1 polymer ?
#
loop_
_entity_poly.entity_id
_entity_poly.type
_entity_poly.pdbx_seq_one_letter_code
_entity_poly.pdbx_strand_id
1 'polypeptide(L)'
;MAEDTQSDGKNFMSDIRYKIMLRAQAELEMTQSIVDSDNPWECTAAELTAWKAYRKSWTAIAKSDLADVHIVMQNDMMLGGIDIPDIPDGWDFIVRSDDDLPPVLTRKNVDGYDPDSEDQASQTQNQSGVSG
;
A
#
# COMPACT_ATOMS: atom_id res chain seq x y z
N MET A 1 32.22 29.60 -11.10
CA MET A 1 31.06 28.94 -10.49
C MET A 1 30.34 28.23 -11.60
N ALA A 2 30.53 26.91 -11.71
CA ALA A 2 29.80 26.09 -12.67
C ALA A 2 28.65 25.46 -11.89
N GLU A 3 27.42 25.74 -12.30
CA GLU A 3 26.20 25.17 -11.75
C GLU A 3 26.21 23.67 -11.99
N ASP A 4 26.22 22.92 -10.89
CA ASP A 4 26.16 21.46 -10.86
C ASP A 4 24.68 21.06 -10.67
N THR A 5 23.85 21.30 -11.69
CA THR A 5 22.40 21.03 -11.65
C THR A 5 21.99 19.72 -12.35
N GLN A 6 22.96 18.89 -12.75
CA GLN A 6 22.68 17.66 -13.51
C GLN A 6 22.68 16.37 -12.65
N SER A 7 23.09 16.44 -11.38
CA SER A 7 23.16 15.27 -10.48
C SER A 7 21.82 14.95 -9.80
N ASP A 8 20.99 15.96 -9.53
CA ASP A 8 19.75 15.80 -8.74
C ASP A 8 18.67 14.97 -9.47
N GLY A 9 18.52 15.12 -10.79
CA GLY A 9 17.47 14.42 -11.55
C GLY A 9 17.70 12.91 -11.70
N LYS A 10 18.97 12.46 -11.77
CA LYS A 10 19.29 11.02 -11.88
C LYS A 10 19.07 10.30 -10.56
N ASN A 11 19.47 10.92 -9.45
CA ASN A 11 19.25 10.39 -8.10
C ASN A 11 17.75 10.33 -7.76
N PHE A 12 16.98 11.33 -8.18
CA PHE A 12 15.54 11.38 -8.00
C PHE A 12 14.81 10.22 -8.69
N MET A 13 15.10 9.98 -9.98
CA MET A 13 14.47 8.88 -10.72
C MET A 13 14.91 7.50 -10.21
N SER A 14 16.16 7.36 -9.74
CA SER A 14 16.59 6.12 -9.09
C SER A 14 15.89 5.90 -7.76
N ASP A 15 15.63 6.94 -6.97
CA ASP A 15 14.95 6.84 -5.67
C ASP A 15 13.47 6.47 -5.84
N ILE A 16 12.77 7.07 -6.80
CA ILE A 16 11.38 6.69 -7.12
C ILE A 16 11.32 5.22 -7.55
N ARG A 17 12.16 4.82 -8.49
CA ARG A 17 12.19 3.43 -8.97
C ARG A 17 12.53 2.46 -7.83
N TYR A 18 13.49 2.81 -6.98
CA TYR A 18 13.84 2.01 -5.81
C TYR A 18 12.66 1.83 -4.86
N LYS A 19 11.95 2.92 -4.51
CA LYS A 19 10.76 2.86 -3.64
C LYS A 19 9.65 1.98 -4.21
N ILE A 20 9.35 2.11 -5.50
CA ILE A 20 8.31 1.29 -6.15
C ILE A 20 8.73 -0.18 -6.19
N MET A 21 10.01 -0.47 -6.46
CA MET A 21 10.54 -1.84 -6.41
C MET A 21 10.42 -2.45 -5.02
N LEU A 22 10.75 -1.70 -3.96
CA LEU A 22 10.56 -2.14 -2.58
C LEU A 22 9.08 -2.39 -2.28
N ARG A 23 8.18 -1.50 -2.71
CA ARG A 23 6.74 -1.70 -2.51
C ARG A 23 6.27 -2.96 -3.23
N ALA A 24 6.64 -3.15 -4.49
CA ALA A 24 6.29 -4.36 -5.23
C ALA A 24 6.82 -5.63 -4.54
N GLN A 25 8.03 -5.62 -3.99
CA GLN A 25 8.57 -6.74 -3.22
C GLN A 25 7.76 -7.00 -1.94
N ALA A 26 7.44 -5.96 -1.17
CA ALA A 26 6.62 -6.09 0.04
C ALA A 26 5.24 -6.69 -0.27
N GLU A 27 4.58 -6.25 -1.35
CA GLU A 27 3.30 -6.80 -1.80
C GLU A 27 3.42 -8.28 -2.18
N LEU A 28 4.54 -8.70 -2.80
CA LEU A 28 4.79 -10.11 -3.09
C LEU A 28 4.94 -10.94 -1.81
N GLU A 29 5.60 -10.41 -0.78
CA GLU A 29 5.82 -11.08 0.50
C GLU A 29 4.53 -11.18 1.32
N MET A 30 3.82 -10.06 1.48
CA MET A 30 2.58 -9.97 2.28
C MET A 30 1.44 -10.83 1.74
N THR A 31 1.40 -11.04 0.41
CA THR A 31 0.34 -11.83 -0.25
C THR A 31 0.77 -13.26 -0.59
N GLN A 32 1.98 -13.68 -0.18
CA GLN A 32 2.52 -14.98 -0.61
C GLN A 32 1.63 -16.15 -0.17
N SER A 33 1.20 -16.16 1.09
CA SER A 33 0.35 -17.22 1.65
C SER A 33 -1.00 -17.35 0.95
N ILE A 34 -1.51 -16.27 0.34
CA ILE A 34 -2.77 -16.28 -0.41
C ILE A 34 -2.69 -17.13 -1.67
N VAL A 35 -1.53 -17.13 -2.33
CA VAL A 35 -1.35 -17.81 -3.62
C VAL A 35 -0.47 -19.05 -3.52
N ASP A 36 -0.10 -19.45 -2.30
CA ASP A 36 0.65 -20.67 -2.05
C ASP A 36 -0.13 -21.89 -2.55
N SER A 37 0.61 -22.92 -2.96
CA SER A 37 0.04 -24.09 -3.63
C SER A 37 -0.88 -24.92 -2.74
N ASP A 38 -0.67 -24.89 -1.42
CA ASP A 38 -1.51 -25.53 -0.41
C ASP A 38 -2.75 -24.71 -0.05
N ASN A 39 -2.83 -23.46 -0.54
CA ASN A 39 -3.98 -22.56 -0.40
C ASN A 39 -4.55 -22.52 1.04
N PRO A 40 -3.74 -22.10 2.03
CA PRO A 40 -4.12 -22.15 3.45
C PRO A 40 -5.34 -21.28 3.79
N TRP A 41 -5.68 -20.34 2.91
CA TRP A 41 -6.83 -19.45 3.05
C TRP A 41 -8.08 -19.96 2.33
N GLU A 42 -8.02 -21.14 1.71
CA GLU A 42 -9.13 -21.73 0.95
C GLU A 42 -9.70 -20.75 -0.11
N CYS A 43 -8.83 -19.98 -0.75
CA CYS A 43 -9.20 -19.07 -1.83
C CYS A 43 -9.80 -19.83 -3.01
N THR A 44 -10.88 -19.30 -3.56
CA THR A 44 -11.46 -19.75 -4.81
C THR A 44 -10.51 -19.51 -5.99
N ALA A 45 -10.74 -20.19 -7.11
CA ALA A 45 -9.96 -19.97 -8.33
C ALA A 45 -10.05 -18.51 -8.85
N ALA A 46 -11.20 -17.86 -8.62
CA ALA A 46 -11.41 -16.45 -8.97
C ALA A 46 -10.54 -15.54 -8.09
N GLU A 47 -10.55 -15.73 -6.76
CA GLU A 47 -9.70 -14.98 -5.83
C GLU A 47 -8.22 -15.16 -6.14
N LEU A 48 -7.77 -16.41 -6.37
CA LEU A 48 -6.38 -16.68 -6.75
C LEU A 48 -5.98 -15.96 -8.05
N THR A 49 -6.91 -15.85 -8.99
CA THR A 49 -6.69 -15.12 -10.25
C THR A 49 -6.59 -13.62 -10.01
N ALA A 50 -7.47 -13.05 -9.20
CA ALA A 50 -7.44 -11.64 -8.82
C ALA A 50 -6.15 -11.27 -8.09
N TRP A 51 -5.73 -12.08 -7.11
CA TRP A 51 -4.47 -11.87 -6.38
C TRP A 51 -3.23 -11.97 -7.27
N LYS A 52 -3.20 -12.92 -8.21
CA LYS A 52 -2.13 -13.00 -9.21
C LYS A 52 -2.12 -11.79 -10.14
N ALA A 53 -3.28 -11.23 -10.47
CA ALA A 53 -3.38 -10.01 -11.27
C ALA A 53 -2.86 -8.80 -10.46
N TYR A 54 -3.29 -8.63 -9.21
CA TYR A 54 -2.81 -7.60 -8.30
C TYR A 54 -1.28 -7.58 -8.16
N ARG A 55 -0.67 -8.74 -7.85
CA ARG A 55 0.79 -8.90 -7.78
C ARG A 55 1.48 -8.54 -9.09
N LYS A 56 0.90 -8.92 -10.23
CA LYS A 56 1.44 -8.58 -11.55
C LYS A 56 1.39 -7.06 -11.80
N SER A 57 0.30 -6.38 -11.46
CA SER A 57 0.16 -4.94 -11.62
C SER A 57 1.25 -4.18 -10.88
N TRP A 58 1.55 -4.54 -9.63
CA TRP A 58 2.66 -3.95 -8.88
C TRP A 58 4.02 -4.15 -9.56
N THR A 59 4.30 -5.37 -10.01
CA THR A 59 5.57 -5.62 -10.74
C THR A 59 5.64 -4.94 -12.10
N ALA A 60 4.50 -4.66 -12.73
CA ALA A 60 4.42 -3.93 -13.98
C ALA A 60 4.72 -2.44 -13.76
N ILE A 61 4.15 -1.82 -12.73
CA ILE A 61 4.45 -0.43 -12.33
C ILE A 61 5.94 -0.29 -12.00
N ALA A 62 6.51 -1.21 -11.22
CA ALA A 62 7.93 -1.16 -10.87
C ALA A 62 8.88 -1.23 -12.09
N LYS A 63 8.39 -1.79 -13.20
CA LYS A 63 9.13 -1.93 -14.47
C LYS A 63 8.71 -0.92 -15.54
N SER A 64 7.71 -0.08 -15.29
CA SER A 64 7.19 0.86 -16.28
C SER A 64 8.12 2.05 -16.49
N ASP A 65 7.73 2.91 -17.44
CA ASP A 65 8.20 4.29 -17.46
C ASP A 65 7.61 5.03 -16.24
N LEU A 66 8.42 5.90 -15.64
CA LEU A 66 8.10 6.59 -14.39
C LEU A 66 8.21 8.12 -14.54
N ALA A 67 8.28 8.62 -15.79
CA ALA A 67 8.50 10.04 -16.07
C ALA A 67 7.49 10.99 -15.41
N ASP A 68 6.24 10.56 -15.24
CA ASP A 68 5.16 11.36 -14.62
C ASP A 68 5.01 11.13 -13.10
N VAL A 69 5.81 10.21 -12.54
CA VAL A 69 5.78 9.88 -11.11
C VAL A 69 6.57 10.92 -10.32
N HIS A 70 5.99 11.39 -9.22
CA HIS A 70 6.57 12.44 -8.39
C HIS A 70 6.37 12.13 -6.90
N ILE A 71 7.18 12.75 -6.05
CA ILE A 71 7.06 12.59 -4.60
C ILE A 71 5.91 13.46 -4.09
N VAL A 72 5.03 12.86 -3.28
CA VAL A 72 3.92 13.57 -2.64
C VAL A 72 4.08 13.43 -1.13
N MET A 73 4.50 14.49 -0.45
CA MET A 73 4.81 14.47 1.00
C MET A 73 3.61 14.21 1.92
N GLN A 74 2.40 14.20 1.37
CA GLN A 74 1.12 14.12 2.10
C GLN A 74 0.40 12.79 1.91
N ASN A 75 0.95 11.88 1.09
CA ASN A 75 0.42 10.54 0.88
C ASN A 75 1.29 9.54 1.64
N ASP A 76 0.69 8.50 2.22
CA ASP A 76 1.38 7.41 2.94
C ASP A 76 2.45 6.72 2.07
N MET A 77 2.19 6.60 0.77
CA MET A 77 3.19 6.04 -0.16
C MET A 77 4.28 7.03 -0.58
N MET A 78 4.14 8.30 -0.19
CA MET A 78 4.99 9.41 -0.58
C MET A 78 5.19 9.59 -2.09
N LEU A 79 4.30 9.04 -2.92
CA LEU A 79 4.37 9.05 -4.38
C LEU A 79 3.00 9.41 -4.98
N GLY A 80 3.02 10.12 -6.11
CA GLY A 80 1.86 10.48 -6.92
C GLY A 80 2.14 10.26 -8.41
N GLY A 81 1.10 10.26 -9.22
CA GLY A 81 1.20 9.94 -10.66
C GLY A 81 1.32 8.44 -10.96
N ILE A 82 0.91 7.59 -10.01
CA ILE A 82 0.84 6.13 -10.16
C ILE A 82 -0.61 5.70 -9.93
N ASP A 83 -1.14 4.89 -10.83
CA ASP A 83 -2.39 4.17 -10.59
C ASP A 83 -2.12 2.98 -9.67
N ILE A 84 -2.44 3.15 -8.38
CA ILE A 84 -2.25 2.12 -7.36
C ILE A 84 -3.21 0.96 -7.68
N PRO A 85 -2.74 -0.30 -7.76
CA PRO A 85 -3.62 -1.44 -7.98
C PRO A 85 -4.60 -1.60 -6.81
N ASP A 86 -5.88 -1.80 -7.13
CA ASP A 86 -6.90 -2.08 -6.12
C ASP A 86 -6.70 -3.47 -5.50
N ILE A 87 -6.86 -3.55 -4.19
CA ILE A 87 -6.88 -4.83 -3.47
C ILE A 87 -8.08 -5.65 -3.94
N PRO A 88 -7.95 -6.97 -4.16
CA PRO A 88 -9.07 -7.82 -4.56
C PRO A 88 -10.28 -7.74 -3.61
N ASP A 89 -11.48 -7.80 -4.19
CA ASP A 89 -12.74 -7.72 -3.46
C ASP A 89 -12.80 -8.69 -2.26
N GLY A 90 -13.34 -8.21 -1.14
CA GLY A 90 -13.48 -9.00 0.09
C GLY A 90 -12.21 -9.10 0.93
N TRP A 91 -11.12 -8.45 0.53
CA TRP A 91 -9.86 -8.39 1.26
C TRP A 91 -9.49 -6.96 1.63
N ASP A 92 -8.71 -6.82 2.70
CA ASP A 92 -8.20 -5.54 3.15
C ASP A 92 -6.87 -5.66 3.92
N PHE A 93 -6.11 -4.57 3.95
CA PHE A 93 -4.98 -4.41 4.86
C PHE A 93 -5.43 -3.54 6.04
N ILE A 94 -5.47 -4.12 7.23
CA ILE A 94 -5.88 -3.40 8.44
C ILE A 94 -4.69 -3.17 9.37
N VAL A 95 -4.67 -2.03 10.06
CA VAL A 95 -3.75 -1.77 11.16
C VAL A 95 -4.52 -1.98 12.47
N ARG A 96 -4.01 -2.77 13.42
CA ARG A 96 -4.76 -3.07 14.66
C ARG A 96 -4.79 -1.89 15.64
N SER A 97 -3.91 -0.91 15.46
CA SER A 97 -3.85 0.37 16.18
C SER A 97 -2.89 1.32 15.45
N ASP A 98 -3.02 2.63 15.60
CA ASP A 98 -2.21 3.66 14.90
C ASP A 98 -0.67 3.40 14.93
N ASP A 99 -0.16 2.73 15.96
CA ASP A 99 1.27 2.40 16.12
C ASP A 99 1.64 0.94 15.76
N ASP A 100 0.69 0.09 15.36
CA ASP A 100 0.92 -1.35 15.13
C ASP A 100 1.18 -1.66 13.65
N LEU A 101 2.41 -1.37 13.24
CA LEU A 101 2.95 -1.76 11.95
C LEU A 101 3.72 -3.09 12.06
N PRO A 102 3.64 -3.99 11.04
CA PRO A 102 3.03 -3.77 9.72
C PRO A 102 1.52 -4.08 9.68
N PRO A 103 0.78 -3.52 8.70
CA PRO A 103 -0.62 -3.87 8.47
C PRO A 103 -0.80 -5.36 8.19
N VAL A 104 -1.93 -5.90 8.62
CA VAL A 104 -2.30 -7.31 8.47
C VAL A 104 -3.28 -7.47 7.32
N LEU A 105 -2.98 -8.37 6.39
CA LEU A 105 -3.91 -8.78 5.35
C LEU A 105 -5.01 -9.65 5.95
N THR A 106 -6.27 -9.28 5.75
CA THR A 106 -7.42 -10.05 6.26
C THR A 106 -8.58 -10.07 5.26
N ARG A 107 -9.50 -11.02 5.43
CA ARG A 107 -10.80 -10.98 4.76
C ARG A 107 -11.75 -10.05 5.53
N LYS A 108 -12.56 -9.30 4.80
CA LYS A 108 -13.55 -8.35 5.35
C LYS A 108 -14.68 -9.03 6.13
N ASN A 109 -14.84 -10.33 6.00
CA ASN A 109 -15.89 -11.11 6.66
C ASN A 109 -15.42 -11.84 7.93
N VAL A 110 -14.20 -11.58 8.41
CA VAL A 110 -13.68 -12.12 9.67
C VAL A 110 -14.29 -11.34 10.84
N ASP A 111 -14.66 -12.07 11.90
CA ASP A 111 -15.18 -11.47 13.14
C ASP A 111 -14.15 -10.48 13.75
N GLY A 112 -14.59 -9.27 14.05
CA GLY A 112 -13.73 -8.17 14.50
C GLY A 112 -13.13 -7.30 13.39
N TYR A 113 -13.48 -7.50 12.11
CA TYR A 113 -13.20 -6.51 11.06
C TYR A 113 -14.13 -5.30 11.22
N ASP A 114 -13.56 -4.18 11.66
CA ASP A 114 -14.25 -2.89 11.80
C ASP A 114 -13.55 -1.85 10.91
N PRO A 115 -14.08 -1.57 9.70
CA PRO A 115 -13.50 -0.57 8.80
C PRO A 115 -13.60 0.85 9.35
N ASP A 116 -14.43 1.09 10.37
CA ASP A 116 -14.67 2.42 10.97
C ASP A 116 -13.82 2.64 12.24
N SER A 117 -12.99 1.67 12.63
CA SER A 117 -12.10 1.82 13.80
C SER A 117 -11.05 2.93 13.62
N GLU A 118 -10.66 3.26 12.38
CA GLU A 118 -9.78 4.39 12.06
C GLU A 118 -10.51 5.76 12.09
N ASP A 119 -11.83 5.78 11.83
CA ASP A 119 -12.61 7.04 11.79
C ASP A 119 -12.93 7.60 13.19
N GLN A 120 -12.88 6.79 14.25
CA GLN A 120 -13.19 7.24 15.62
C GLN A 120 -12.00 7.80 16.41
N ALA A 121 -10.76 7.45 16.04
CA ALA A 121 -9.57 7.99 16.70
C ALA A 121 -9.42 9.50 16.43
N SER A 122 -9.78 9.95 15.23
CA SER A 122 -9.69 11.36 14.82
C SER A 122 -10.79 12.27 15.39
N GLN A 123 -11.90 11.73 15.88
CA GLN A 123 -13.01 12.52 16.44
C GLN A 123 -12.94 12.72 17.96
N THR A 124 -12.19 11.87 18.68
CA THR A 124 -12.17 11.90 20.15
C THR A 124 -11.30 13.02 20.72
N GLN A 125 -10.40 13.62 19.94
CA GLN A 125 -9.56 14.75 20.39
C GLN A 125 -10.24 16.13 20.37
N ASN A 126 -11.42 16.30 19.74
CA ASN A 126 -12.04 17.62 19.56
C ASN A 126 -13.26 17.94 20.46
N GLN A 127 -13.61 17.09 21.44
CA GLN A 127 -14.76 17.34 22.33
C GLN A 127 -14.44 17.39 23.83
N SER A 128 -13.23 17.78 24.21
CA SER A 128 -12.90 18.10 25.62
C SER A 128 -12.59 19.58 25.79
N GLY A 129 -13.60 20.43 25.53
CA GLY A 129 -13.59 21.87 25.80
C GLY A 129 -14.82 22.25 26.62
N VAL A 130 -14.78 21.89 27.91
CA VAL A 130 -15.82 22.12 28.91
C VAL A 130 -16.14 23.61 29.05
N SER A 131 -17.43 23.94 28.99
CA SER A 131 -18.00 25.20 29.45
C SER A 131 -17.88 25.31 30.97
N GLY A 132 -17.37 26.45 31.46
CA GLY A 132 -17.34 26.83 32.87
C GLY A 132 -17.08 28.33 32.99
#